data_AF-A0A316NEM6-F1
#
_entry.id   AF-A0A316NEM6-F1
#
_cell.length_a   1.000
_cell.length_b   1.000
_cell.length_c   1.000
_cell.angle_alpha   90.00
_cell.angle_beta   90.00
_cell.angle_gamma   90.00
#
_symmetry.space_group_name_H-M   'P 1'
#
loop_
_entity.id
_entity.type
_entity.pdbx_description
1 polymer ?
#
loop_
_entity_poly.entity_id
_entity_poly.type
_entity_poly.pdbx_seq_one_letter_code
_entity_poly.pdbx_strand_id
1 'polypeptide(L)'
;MKEKIFEPFKVKDIVFLAIISAVTLCTCAVMPLVASLQTVVFGIAQVVTGLQISIFFAIGLMKVKKPGALFIMALLTGLFQLLMAPPMFFSNLVVGLLLEILVLLVFRGYKKDRAVFLAVLLYNPLSLPFNYLYNLLFGREAMAAVATKAPWITVGMSLAVVAISALGAWIGIKISKELKKSGAMKK
;
A
#
# COMPACT_ATOMS: atom_id res chain seq x y z
N MET A 1 30.56 -12.65 -9.31
CA MET A 1 30.06 -12.04 -8.05
C MET A 1 28.56 -12.29 -7.92
N LYS A 2 28.13 -13.19 -7.03
CA LYS A 2 26.70 -13.42 -6.74
C LYS A 2 26.20 -12.23 -5.92
N GLU A 3 25.47 -11.30 -6.52
CA GLU A 3 24.76 -10.26 -5.76
C GLU A 3 23.81 -10.96 -4.79
N LYS A 4 24.11 -10.91 -3.47
CA LYS A 4 23.21 -11.43 -2.45
C LYS A 4 21.90 -10.64 -2.53
N ILE A 5 20.84 -11.28 -3.01
CA ILE A 5 19.51 -10.69 -3.14
C ILE A 5 18.96 -10.29 -1.76
N PHE A 6 19.30 -11.07 -0.73
CA PHE A 6 18.90 -10.83 0.66
C PHE A 6 20.04 -10.18 1.47
N GLU A 7 19.91 -8.88 1.73
CA GLU A 7 20.68 -8.22 2.78
C GLU A 7 19.95 -8.39 4.12
N PRO A 8 20.66 -8.74 5.21
CA PRO A 8 20.02 -8.88 6.52
C PRO A 8 19.43 -7.53 6.98
N PHE A 9 18.22 -7.56 7.52
CA PHE A 9 17.59 -6.39 8.14
C PHE A 9 18.35 -5.99 9.40
N LYS A 10 18.66 -4.69 9.53
CA LYS A 10 19.19 -4.13 10.79
C LYS A 10 18.02 -3.70 11.66
N VAL A 11 18.21 -3.65 12.97
CA VAL A 11 17.18 -3.19 13.93
C VAL A 11 16.64 -1.80 13.52
N LYS A 12 17.51 -0.87 13.11
CA LYS A 12 17.11 0.45 12.61
C LYS A 12 16.18 0.43 11.38
N ASP A 13 16.31 -0.58 10.53
CA ASP A 13 15.46 -0.70 9.33
C ASP A 13 14.05 -1.12 9.75
N ILE A 14 13.95 -2.13 10.63
CA ILE A 14 12.67 -2.63 11.15
C ILE A 14 11.97 -1.53 11.95
N VAL A 15 12.69 -0.85 12.83
CA VAL A 15 12.15 0.27 13.62
C VAL A 15 11.65 1.39 12.70
N PHE A 16 12.37 1.72 11.63
CA PHE A 16 11.91 2.72 10.68
C PHE A 16 10.64 2.30 9.93
N LEU A 17 10.58 1.04 9.45
CA LEU A 17 9.38 0.51 8.80
C LEU A 17 8.18 0.49 9.75
N ALA A 18 8.40 0.20 11.03
CA ALA A 18 7.36 0.25 12.06
C ALA A 18 6.84 1.67 12.29
N ILE A 19 7.73 2.66 12.42
CA ILE A 19 7.35 4.07 12.57
C ILE A 19 6.56 4.54 11.34
N ILE A 20 7.05 4.26 10.13
CA ILE A 20 6.34 4.62 8.89
C ILE A 20 4.97 3.95 8.81
N SER A 21 4.86 2.67 9.19
CA SER A 21 3.59 1.94 9.21
C SER A 21 2.61 2.56 10.22
N ALA A 22 3.07 2.93 11.42
CA ALA A 22 2.26 3.60 12.43
C ALA A 22 1.78 4.98 11.96
N VAL A 23 2.67 5.80 11.38
CA VAL A 23 2.29 7.11 10.81
C VAL A 23 1.27 6.93 9.69
N THR A 24 1.47 5.93 8.81
CA THR A 24 0.52 5.61 7.74
C THR A 24 -0.87 5.32 8.32
N LEU A 25 -0.95 4.50 9.36
CA LEU A 25 -2.21 4.18 10.04
C LEU A 25 -2.86 5.40 10.67
N CYS A 26 -2.11 6.22 11.40
CA CYS A 26 -2.62 7.46 12.00
C CYS A 26 -3.19 8.40 10.94
N THR A 27 -2.53 8.53 9.79
CA THR A 27 -3.05 9.36 8.68
C THR A 27 -4.25 8.75 7.97
N CYS A 28 -4.43 7.42 8.05
CA CYS A 28 -5.62 6.73 7.56
C CYS A 28 -6.82 6.83 8.52
N ALA A 29 -6.68 7.48 9.68
CA ALA A 29 -7.79 7.74 10.61
C ALA A 29 -8.89 8.65 10.03
N VAL A 30 -8.76 9.09 8.78
CA VAL A 30 -9.82 9.72 7.98
C VAL A 30 -10.89 8.73 7.49
N MET A 31 -10.64 7.41 7.54
CA MET A 31 -11.60 6.40 7.08
C MET A 31 -13.01 6.49 7.72
N PRO A 32 -13.17 6.72 9.04
CA PRO A 32 -14.49 6.88 9.66
C PRO A 32 -15.32 8.02 9.05
N LEU A 33 -14.68 9.08 8.55
CA LEU A 33 -15.38 10.20 7.89
C LEU A 33 -15.99 9.79 6.55
N VAL A 34 -15.44 8.78 5.90
CA VAL A 34 -15.84 8.30 4.57
C VAL A 34 -16.66 7.01 4.67
N ALA A 35 -16.81 6.44 5.87
CA ALA A 35 -17.49 5.16 6.09
C ALA A 35 -18.95 5.18 5.59
N SER A 36 -19.65 6.31 5.73
CA SER A 36 -21.00 6.50 5.21
C SER A 36 -21.08 6.53 3.68
N LEU A 37 -20.00 6.92 3.00
CA LEU A 37 -19.92 6.97 1.54
C LEU A 37 -19.43 5.66 0.93
N GLN A 38 -18.82 4.76 1.72
CA GLN A 38 -18.36 3.44 1.24
C GLN A 38 -19.51 2.55 0.75
N THR A 39 -20.74 2.77 1.23
CA THR A 39 -21.96 2.04 0.81
C THR A 39 -22.61 2.62 -0.44
N VAL A 40 -22.13 3.77 -0.94
CA VAL A 40 -22.70 4.48 -2.09
C VAL A 40 -21.70 4.57 -3.25
N VAL A 41 -20.40 4.72 -2.95
CA VAL A 41 -19.35 4.92 -3.95
C VAL A 41 -18.25 3.88 -3.78
N PHE A 42 -18.07 3.05 -4.80
CA PHE A 42 -17.01 2.04 -4.84
C PHE A 42 -15.62 2.68 -4.80
N GLY A 43 -14.73 2.15 -3.96
CA GLY A 43 -13.31 2.56 -3.93
C GLY A 43 -13.02 3.90 -3.24
N ILE A 44 -14.02 4.60 -2.68
CA ILE A 44 -13.80 5.92 -2.06
C ILE A 44 -12.83 5.90 -0.87
N ALA A 45 -12.82 4.81 -0.10
CA ALA A 45 -11.85 4.62 0.96
C ALA A 45 -10.42 4.57 0.41
N GLN A 46 -10.20 3.87 -0.71
CA GLN A 46 -8.88 3.79 -1.34
C GLN A 46 -8.47 5.08 -2.05
N VAL A 47 -9.44 5.88 -2.51
CA VAL A 47 -9.16 7.23 -3.03
C VAL A 47 -8.65 8.12 -1.89
N VAL A 48 -9.31 8.09 -0.73
CA VAL A 48 -9.00 8.97 0.40
C VAL A 48 -7.77 8.52 1.18
N THR A 49 -7.44 7.22 1.24
CA THR A 49 -6.24 6.72 1.93
C THR A 49 -5.10 6.36 1.00
N GLY A 50 -5.37 6.22 -0.30
CA GLY A 50 -4.40 5.75 -1.27
C GLY A 50 -3.21 6.68 -1.43
N LEU A 51 -3.42 8.00 -1.30
CA LEU A 51 -2.35 8.99 -1.34
C LEU A 51 -1.39 8.83 -0.15
N GLN A 52 -1.94 8.73 1.06
CA GLN A 52 -1.19 8.61 2.31
C GLN A 52 -0.38 7.32 2.31
N ILE A 53 -1.06 6.18 2.06
CA ILE A 53 -0.41 4.87 1.97
C ILE A 53 0.71 4.92 0.94
N SER A 54 0.45 5.49 -0.25
CA SER A 54 1.45 5.52 -1.32
C SER A 54 2.66 6.38 -0.97
N ILE A 55 2.45 7.58 -0.40
CA ILE A 55 3.56 8.47 -0.01
C ILE A 55 4.43 7.79 1.05
N PHE A 56 3.81 7.29 2.13
CA PHE A 56 4.56 6.73 3.25
C PHE A 56 5.22 5.41 2.90
N PHE A 57 4.57 4.53 2.15
CA PHE A 57 5.16 3.27 1.71
C PHE A 57 6.32 3.52 0.75
N ALA A 58 6.19 4.50 -0.16
CA ALA A 58 7.31 4.91 -1.01
C ALA A 58 8.49 5.43 -0.16
N ILE A 59 8.25 6.21 0.88
CA ILE A 59 9.31 6.69 1.79
C ILE A 59 9.98 5.53 2.53
N GLY A 60 9.18 4.61 3.08
CA GLY A 60 9.63 3.37 3.73
C GLY A 60 10.58 2.57 2.84
N LEU A 61 10.13 2.25 1.63
CA LEU A 61 10.89 1.48 0.65
C LEU A 61 12.12 2.22 0.13
N MET A 62 12.03 3.53 -0.07
CA MET A 62 13.16 4.33 -0.53
C MET A 62 14.29 4.40 0.50
N LYS A 63 13.99 4.33 1.80
CA LYS A 63 15.02 4.30 2.85
C LYS A 63 15.66 2.92 2.99
N VAL A 64 14.85 1.88 3.18
CA VAL A 64 15.34 0.53 3.47
C VAL A 64 15.89 -0.15 2.22
N LYS A 65 15.20 -0.05 1.07
CA LYS A 65 15.56 -0.66 -0.22
C LYS A 65 15.94 -2.15 -0.15
N LYS A 66 15.37 -2.91 0.80
CA LYS A 66 15.59 -4.36 0.96
C LYS A 66 14.34 -5.16 0.57
N PRO A 67 14.51 -6.33 -0.03
CA PRO A 67 13.39 -7.24 -0.23
C PRO A 67 12.84 -7.72 1.11
N GLY A 68 11.53 -7.84 1.19
CA GLY A 68 10.74 -8.08 2.40
C GLY A 68 10.26 -6.81 3.09
N ALA A 69 10.72 -5.62 2.67
CA ALA A 69 10.34 -4.37 3.32
C ALA A 69 8.88 -4.00 3.08
N LEU A 70 8.33 -4.28 1.88
CA LEU A 70 6.91 -4.04 1.62
C LEU A 70 6.06 -5.02 2.44
N PHE A 71 6.47 -6.29 2.49
CA PHE A 71 5.78 -7.29 3.29
C PHE A 71 5.78 -6.94 4.79
N ILE A 72 6.91 -6.49 5.35
CA ILE A 72 6.97 -6.06 6.76
C ILE A 72 6.05 -4.87 7.01
N MET A 73 6.02 -3.87 6.13
CA MET A 73 5.08 -2.75 6.28
C MET A 73 3.62 -3.20 6.18
N ALA A 74 3.30 -4.08 5.22
CA ALA A 74 1.96 -4.65 5.06
C ALA A 74 1.56 -5.50 6.28
N LEU A 75 2.50 -6.24 6.88
CA LEU A 75 2.27 -7.03 8.09
C LEU A 75 2.04 -6.12 9.30
N LEU A 76 2.86 -5.10 9.50
CA LEU A 76 2.72 -4.18 10.62
C LEU A 76 1.44 -3.35 10.52
N THR A 77 1.12 -2.82 9.34
CA THR A 77 -0.16 -2.14 9.10
C THR A 77 -1.34 -3.10 9.23
N GLY A 78 -1.20 -4.32 8.74
CA GLY A 78 -2.21 -5.36 8.82
C GLY A 78 -2.49 -5.83 10.25
N LEU A 79 -1.49 -5.93 11.12
CA LEU A 79 -1.68 -6.33 12.53
C LEU A 79 -2.61 -5.38 13.27
N PHE A 80 -2.54 -4.08 12.96
CA PHE A 80 -3.51 -3.11 13.48
C PHE A 80 -4.90 -3.30 12.86
N GLN A 81 -4.98 -3.65 11.58
CA GLN A 81 -6.25 -4.00 10.95
C GLN A 81 -6.85 -5.28 11.53
N LEU A 82 -6.06 -6.25 11.99
CA LEU A 82 -6.55 -7.48 12.63
C LEU A 82 -7.39 -7.18 13.87
N LEU A 83 -7.02 -6.15 14.65
CA LEU A 83 -7.76 -5.68 15.82
C LEU A 83 -9.12 -5.07 15.47
N MET A 84 -9.27 -4.51 14.27
CA MET A 84 -10.52 -3.86 13.83
C MET A 84 -11.39 -4.77 12.98
N ALA A 85 -10.79 -5.44 11.99
CA ALA A 85 -11.41 -6.31 11.02
C ALA A 85 -10.41 -7.40 10.61
N PRO A 86 -10.47 -8.60 11.24
CA PRO A 86 -9.61 -9.73 10.89
C PRO A 86 -9.47 -10.05 9.40
N PRO A 87 -10.50 -9.86 8.57
CA PRO A 87 -10.40 -10.16 7.15
C PRO A 87 -9.61 -9.14 6.32
N MET A 88 -9.54 -7.88 6.76
CA MET A 88 -8.70 -6.87 6.11
C MET A 88 -7.22 -7.19 6.30
N PHE A 89 -6.85 -7.75 7.45
CA PHE A 89 -5.48 -8.23 7.70
C PHE A 89 -5.04 -9.26 6.66
N PHE A 90 -5.81 -10.33 6.43
CA PHE A 90 -5.46 -11.36 5.47
C PHE A 90 -5.36 -10.81 4.05
N SER A 91 -6.29 -9.94 3.66
CA SER A 91 -6.26 -9.30 2.33
C SER A 91 -5.00 -8.44 2.15
N ASN A 92 -4.65 -7.63 3.15
CA ASN A 92 -3.47 -6.77 3.14
C ASN A 92 -2.17 -7.58 3.12
N LEU A 93 -2.13 -8.66 3.90
CA LEU A 93 -0.99 -9.58 3.96
C LEU A 93 -0.76 -10.27 2.61
N VAL A 94 -1.83 -10.77 1.99
CA VAL A 94 -1.76 -11.43 0.67
C VAL A 94 -1.34 -10.45 -0.41
N VAL A 95 -1.90 -9.24 -0.44
CA VAL A 95 -1.50 -8.19 -1.41
C VAL A 95 -0.04 -7.79 -1.21
N GLY A 96 0.38 -7.58 0.03
CA GLY A 96 1.77 -7.27 0.37
C GLY A 96 2.74 -8.37 -0.06
N LEU A 97 2.38 -9.64 0.17
CA LEU A 97 3.18 -10.80 -0.23
C LEU A 97 3.25 -10.95 -1.76
N LEU A 98 2.11 -10.84 -2.45
CA LEU A 98 2.04 -10.93 -3.91
C LEU A 98 2.88 -9.83 -4.57
N LEU A 99 2.82 -8.60 -4.07
CA LEU A 99 3.62 -7.50 -4.60
C LEU A 99 5.10 -7.64 -4.29
N GLU A 100 5.45 -8.14 -3.11
CA GLU A 100 6.84 -8.45 -2.77
C GLU A 100 7.41 -9.52 -3.72
N ILE A 101 6.66 -10.60 -3.98
CA ILE A 101 7.03 -11.65 -4.93
C ILE A 101 7.15 -11.07 -6.34
N LEU A 102 6.20 -10.26 -6.79
CA LEU A 102 6.22 -9.63 -8.11
C LEU A 102 7.45 -8.73 -8.28
N VAL A 103 7.78 -7.91 -7.28
CA VAL A 103 8.96 -7.03 -7.31
C VAL A 103 10.25 -7.84 -7.27
N LEU A 104 10.29 -8.92 -6.48
CA LEU A 104 11.42 -9.84 -6.44
C LEU A 104 11.65 -10.53 -7.78
N LEU A 105 10.59 -10.98 -8.46
CA LEU A 105 10.68 -11.64 -9.76
C LEU A 105 11.08 -10.67 -10.88
N VAL A 106 10.45 -9.48 -10.95
CA VAL A 106 10.65 -8.53 -12.05
C VAL A 106 11.93 -7.69 -11.85
N PHE A 107 12.20 -7.22 -10.63
CA PHE A 107 13.27 -6.27 -10.36
C PHE A 107 14.41 -6.82 -9.50
N ARG A 108 14.28 -8.05 -8.97
CA ARG A 108 15.24 -8.65 -8.02
C ARG A 108 15.48 -7.77 -6.78
N GLY A 109 14.42 -7.06 -6.34
CA GLY A 109 14.40 -6.21 -5.14
C GLY A 109 14.23 -4.71 -5.42
N TYR A 110 14.43 -3.89 -4.38
CA TYR A 110 14.12 -2.45 -4.39
C TYR A 110 15.31 -1.53 -4.72
N LYS A 111 16.34 -2.04 -5.41
CA LYS A 111 17.52 -1.23 -5.78
C LYS A 111 17.14 -0.10 -6.75
N LYS A 112 16.21 -0.36 -7.67
CA LYS A 112 15.74 0.60 -8.68
C LYS A 112 14.54 1.40 -8.16
N ASP A 113 14.54 2.72 -8.37
CA ASP A 113 13.40 3.58 -8.00
C ASP A 113 12.11 3.17 -8.72
N ARG A 114 12.21 2.59 -9.94
CA ARG A 114 11.07 2.02 -10.68
C ARG A 114 10.41 0.85 -9.94
N ALA A 115 11.18 0.04 -9.22
CA ALA A 115 10.66 -1.09 -8.44
C ALA A 115 9.82 -0.57 -7.27
N VAL A 116 10.29 0.48 -6.59
CA VAL A 116 9.55 1.16 -5.53
C VAL A 116 8.25 1.77 -6.09
N PHE A 117 8.35 2.50 -7.20
CA PHE A 117 7.19 3.12 -7.83
C PHE A 117 6.12 2.08 -8.20
N LEU A 118 6.51 0.99 -8.86
CA LEU A 118 5.60 -0.05 -9.31
C LEU A 118 4.96 -0.80 -8.13
N ALA A 119 5.73 -1.11 -7.08
CA ALA A 119 5.22 -1.76 -5.88
C ALA A 119 4.14 -0.93 -5.18
N VAL A 120 4.41 0.36 -5.01
CA VAL A 120 3.50 1.29 -4.32
C VAL A 120 2.29 1.63 -5.18
N LEU A 121 2.50 1.88 -6.47
CA LEU A 121 1.43 2.16 -7.43
C LEU A 121 0.42 1.02 -7.46
N LEU A 122 0.89 -0.22 -7.43
CA LEU A 122 0.05 -1.41 -7.52
C LEU A 122 -0.58 -1.80 -6.17
N TYR A 123 -0.11 -1.27 -5.04
CA TYR A 123 -0.62 -1.62 -3.71
C TYR A 123 -2.11 -1.37 -3.53
N ASN A 124 -2.59 -0.14 -3.79
CA ASN A 124 -4.02 0.17 -3.65
C ASN A 124 -4.89 -0.38 -4.79
N PRO A 125 -4.45 -0.39 -6.06
CA PRO A 125 -5.21 -1.00 -7.14
C PRO A 125 -5.41 -2.51 -6.97
N LEU A 126 -4.44 -3.25 -6.41
CA LEU A 126 -4.63 -4.67 -6.10
C LEU A 126 -5.46 -4.92 -4.84
N SER A 127 -5.55 -3.95 -3.93
CA SER A 127 -6.43 -4.08 -2.77
C SER A 127 -7.92 -3.92 -3.13
N LEU A 128 -8.25 -3.25 -4.24
CA LEU A 128 -9.62 -3.13 -4.77
C LEU A 128 -10.27 -4.47 -5.20
N PRO A 129 -9.67 -5.28 -6.11
CA PRO A 129 -10.24 -6.56 -6.52
C PRO A 129 -10.24 -7.58 -5.37
N PHE A 130 -9.26 -7.52 -4.46
CA PHE A 130 -9.28 -8.32 -3.24
C PHE A 130 -10.43 -7.93 -2.31
N ASN A 131 -10.71 -6.64 -2.12
CA ASN A 131 -11.89 -6.18 -1.36
C ASN A 131 -13.21 -6.57 -2.04
N TYR A 132 -13.27 -6.55 -3.37
CA TYR A 132 -14.45 -6.96 -4.12
C TYR A 132 -14.72 -8.47 -3.98
N LEU A 133 -13.69 -9.30 -4.20
CA LEU A 133 -13.75 -10.75 -4.02
C LEU A 133 -14.11 -11.12 -2.57
N TYR A 134 -13.59 -10.35 -1.61
CA TYR A 134 -13.90 -10.50 -0.20
C TYR A 134 -15.38 -10.22 0.13
N ASN A 135 -15.98 -9.17 -0.44
CA ASN A 135 -17.41 -8.87 -0.25
C ASN A 135 -18.32 -9.95 -0.87
N LEU A 136 -17.90 -10.55 -1.99
CA LEU A 136 -18.58 -11.69 -2.62
C LEU A 136 -18.53 -12.97 -1.77
N LEU A 137 -17.38 -13.27 -1.15
CA LEU A 137 -17.19 -14.49 -0.34
C LEU A 137 -17.88 -14.44 1.03
N PHE A 138 -18.01 -13.26 1.64
CA PHE A 138 -18.55 -13.08 2.99
C PHE A 138 -19.96 -12.46 3.02
N GLY A 139 -20.65 -12.39 1.88
CA GLY A 139 -22.08 -12.03 1.81
C GLY A 139 -22.41 -10.56 2.12
N ARG A 140 -21.42 -9.66 2.15
CA ARG A 140 -21.68 -8.21 2.22
C ARG A 140 -21.88 -7.69 0.80
N GLU A 141 -23.10 -7.88 0.28
CA GLU A 141 -23.49 -7.46 -1.07
C GLU A 141 -23.38 -5.94 -1.33
N ALA A 142 -23.09 -5.10 -0.32
CA ALA A 142 -23.06 -3.65 -0.49
C ALA A 142 -22.04 -3.17 -1.56
N MET A 143 -20.81 -3.70 -1.58
CA MET A 143 -19.81 -3.31 -2.58
C MET A 143 -20.09 -3.94 -3.97
N ALA A 144 -20.63 -5.16 -4.01
CA ALA A 144 -20.99 -5.83 -5.25
C ALA A 144 -22.20 -5.16 -5.91
N ALA A 145 -23.22 -4.83 -5.12
CA ALA A 145 -24.42 -4.13 -5.55
C ALA A 145 -24.12 -2.71 -6.06
N VAL A 146 -23.21 -1.97 -5.42
CA VAL A 146 -22.76 -0.65 -5.89
C VAL A 146 -21.98 -0.77 -7.20
N ALA A 147 -21.14 -1.80 -7.35
CA ALA A 147 -20.40 -2.04 -8.59
C ALA A 147 -21.32 -2.43 -9.76
N THR A 148 -22.37 -3.21 -9.50
CA THR A 148 -23.39 -3.55 -10.52
C THR A 148 -24.36 -2.42 -10.83
N LYS A 149 -24.61 -1.50 -9.89
CA LYS A 149 -25.52 -0.35 -10.09
C LYS A 149 -24.93 0.72 -10.99
N ALA A 150 -23.61 0.90 -11.03
CA ALA A 150 -22.95 1.91 -11.86
C ALA A 150 -21.55 1.47 -12.31
N PRO A 151 -21.44 0.54 -13.29
CA PRO A 151 -20.15 0.00 -13.73
C PRO A 151 -19.19 1.08 -14.25
N TRP A 152 -19.70 2.15 -14.85
CA TRP A 152 -18.90 3.30 -15.29
C TRP A 152 -18.25 4.06 -14.12
N ILE A 153 -18.96 4.19 -12.99
CA ILE A 153 -18.43 4.85 -11.78
C ILE A 153 -17.38 3.95 -11.13
N THR A 154 -17.57 2.63 -11.13
CA THR A 154 -16.57 1.66 -10.65
C THR A 154 -15.27 1.73 -11.44
N VAL A 155 -15.36 1.82 -12.78
CA VAL A 155 -14.20 1.99 -13.66
C VAL A 155 -13.53 3.34 -13.40
N GLY A 156 -14.31 4.43 -13.33
CA GLY A 156 -13.79 5.77 -13.05
C GLY A 156 -13.09 5.87 -11.69
N MET A 157 -13.66 5.28 -10.64
CA MET A 157 -13.07 5.25 -9.30
C MET A 157 -11.82 4.37 -9.24
N SER A 158 -11.80 3.24 -9.95
CA SER A 158 -10.62 2.39 -10.03
C SER A 158 -9.46 3.11 -10.74
N LEU A 159 -9.75 3.84 -11.82
CA LEU A 159 -8.78 4.72 -12.48
C LEU A 159 -8.31 5.85 -11.56
N ALA A 160 -9.22 6.46 -10.78
CA ALA A 160 -8.86 7.50 -9.80
C ALA A 160 -7.92 6.95 -8.71
N VAL A 161 -8.17 5.75 -8.20
CA VAL A 161 -7.28 5.09 -7.22
C VAL A 161 -5.90 4.82 -7.83
N VAL A 162 -5.84 4.35 -9.08
CA VAL A 162 -4.57 4.15 -9.79
C VAL A 162 -3.83 5.49 -9.95
N ALA A 163 -4.52 6.54 -10.39
CA ALA A 163 -3.95 7.87 -10.58
C ALA A 163 -3.41 8.45 -9.26
N ILE A 164 -4.19 8.36 -8.18
CA ILE A 164 -3.80 8.84 -6.86
C ILE A 164 -2.62 8.04 -6.31
N SER A 165 -2.61 6.72 -6.52
CA SER A 165 -1.51 5.86 -6.08
C SER A 165 -0.23 6.17 -6.86
N ALA A 166 -0.33 6.43 -8.17
CA ALA A 166 0.78 6.89 -8.99
C ALA A 166 1.31 8.24 -8.53
N LEU A 167 0.43 9.20 -8.26
CA LEU A 167 0.79 10.52 -7.73
C LEU A 167 1.47 10.41 -6.36
N GLY A 168 0.89 9.63 -5.44
CA GLY A 168 1.44 9.42 -4.11
C GLY A 168 2.80 8.72 -4.14
N ALA A 169 2.97 7.72 -5.00
CA ALA A 169 4.26 7.06 -5.21
C ALA A 169 5.30 8.03 -5.77
N TRP A 170 4.93 8.87 -6.75
CA TRP A 170 5.81 9.86 -7.34
C TRP A 170 6.25 10.92 -6.32
N ILE A 171 5.29 11.48 -5.57
CA ILE A 171 5.54 12.46 -4.50
C ILE A 171 6.42 11.83 -3.40
N GLY A 172 6.08 10.63 -2.94
CA GLY A 172 6.84 9.92 -1.91
C GLY A 172 8.30 9.65 -2.31
N ILE A 173 8.54 9.29 -3.58
CA ILE A 173 9.90 9.14 -4.13
C ILE A 173 10.63 10.48 -4.17
N LYS A 174 9.97 11.57 -4.59
CA LYS A 174 10.57 12.91 -4.65
C LYS A 174 10.95 13.42 -3.26
N ILE A 175 10.03 13.30 -2.29
CA ILE A 175 10.29 13.63 -0.87
C ILE A 175 11.46 12.79 -0.34
N SER A 176 11.49 11.50 -0.63
CA SER A 176 12.58 10.63 -0.18
C SER A 176 13.94 11.02 -0.75
N LYS A 177 13.98 11.47 -2.01
CA LYS A 177 15.22 11.97 -2.63
C LYS A 177 15.70 13.24 -1.95
N GLU A 178 14.78 14.14 -1.62
CA GLU A 178 15.11 15.40 -0.94
C GLU A 178 15.58 15.18 0.50
N LEU A 179 14.90 14.29 1.25
CA LEU A 179 15.31 13.88 2.59
C LEU A 179 16.68 13.17 2.63
N LYS A 180 17.07 12.50 1.52
CA LYS A 180 18.41 11.94 1.38
C LYS A 180 19.47 13.02 1.17
N LYS A 181 19.17 14.04 0.35
CA LYS A 181 20.09 15.15 0.12
C LYS A 181 20.33 15.97 1.39
N SER A 182 19.31 16.19 2.19
CA SER A 182 19.43 16.92 3.46
C SER A 182 20.13 16.11 4.57
N GLY A 183 20.46 14.84 4.34
CA GLY A 183 21.10 13.98 5.33
C GLY A 183 20.16 13.44 6.42
N ALA A 184 18.89 13.85 6.44
CA ALA A 184 17.87 13.33 7.37
C ALA A 184 17.58 11.83 7.17
N MET A 185 17.91 11.30 5.99
CA MET A 185 17.73 9.90 5.62
C MET A 185 19.07 9.17 5.41
N LYS A 186 20.07 9.43 6.28
CA LYS A 186 21.33 8.65 6.31
C LYS A 186 21.04 7.18 6.66
N LYS A 187 21.77 6.28 5.99
CA LYS A 187 21.58 4.83 6.02
C LYS A 187 21.90 4.22 7.38
#